data_AF-A0A7C9VIF8-F1
#
_entry.id   AF-A0A7C9VIF8-F1
#
_cell.length_a   1.000
_cell.length_b   1.000
_cell.length_c   1.000
_cell.angle_alpha   90.00
_cell.angle_beta   90.00
_cell.angle_gamma   90.00
#
_symmetry.space_group_name_H-M   'P 1'
#
loop_
_entity.id
_entity.type
_entity.pdbx_description
1 polymer ?
#
loop_
_entity_poly.entity_id
_entity_poly.type
_entity_poly.pdbx_seq_one_letter_code
_entity_poly.pdbx_strand_id
1 'polypeptide(L)'
;GKAVPYVSDFFDFSVYIDAEEPILREWYIERFLTLRDTAFRDPRSYFNRYAKLSDKEATDRALELWTTINLVNLEENILPTRPRATLILKKGSDHIIEDVQLRRL
;
A
#
# COMPACT_ATOMS: atom_id res chain seq x y z
N GLY A 1 12.00 34.26 -0.75
CA GLY A 1 10.63 33.93 -0.29
C GLY A 1 10.73 32.82 0.74
N LYS A 2 9.92 32.83 1.80
CA LYS A 2 9.92 31.75 2.80
C LYS A 2 9.50 30.45 2.12
N ALA A 3 10.34 29.42 2.17
CA ALA A 3 10.00 28.08 1.70
C ALA A 3 8.79 27.57 2.49
N VAL A 4 7.84 26.92 1.80
CA VAL A 4 6.70 26.26 2.45
C VAL A 4 7.24 24.97 3.10
N PRO A 5 7.07 24.78 4.42
CA PRO A 5 7.58 23.59 5.10
C PRO A 5 6.83 22.35 4.61
N TYR A 6 7.57 21.26 4.38
CA TYR A 6 7.01 19.93 4.14
C TYR A 6 6.84 19.21 5.48
N VAL A 7 5.89 18.28 5.57
CA VAL A 7 5.69 17.47 6.80
C VAL A 7 6.98 16.73 7.19
N SER A 8 7.80 16.33 6.21
CA SER A 8 9.10 15.69 6.43
C SER A 8 10.10 16.55 7.21
N ASP A 9 9.94 17.87 7.21
CA ASP A 9 10.86 18.79 7.89
C ASP A 9 10.73 18.73 9.42
N PHE A 10 9.73 17.97 9.92
CA PHE A 10 9.47 17.77 11.34
C PHE A 10 9.73 16.33 11.82
N PHE A 11 10.26 15.45 10.96
CA PHE A 11 10.62 14.08 11.36
C PHE A 11 12.13 13.96 11.60
N ASP A 12 12.49 13.50 12.80
CA ASP A 12 13.89 13.16 13.13
C ASP A 12 14.33 11.84 12.47
N PHE A 13 13.38 10.95 12.18
CA PHE A 13 13.61 9.66 11.55
C PHE A 13 12.38 9.23 10.75
N SER A 14 12.60 8.63 9.58
CA SER A 14 11.53 8.12 8.72
C SER A 14 11.85 6.73 8.19
N VAL A 15 10.82 5.88 8.13
CA VAL A 15 10.91 4.51 7.61
C VAL A 15 10.02 4.39 6.38
N TYR A 16 10.57 3.90 5.28
CA TYR A 16 9.82 3.51 4.08
C TYR A 16 9.77 1.99 3.99
N ILE A 17 8.57 1.43 3.89
CA ILE A 17 8.36 0.00 3.68
C ILE A 17 8.19 -0.24 2.18
N ASP A 18 9.12 -0.99 1.59
CA ASP A 18 9.17 -1.23 0.16
C ASP A 18 8.85 -2.70 -0.16
N ALA A 19 8.34 -2.93 -1.37
CA ALA A 19 8.18 -4.25 -1.99
C ALA A 19 7.97 -4.03 -3.49
N GLU A 20 8.21 -5.06 -4.28
CA GLU A 20 7.97 -4.98 -5.72
C GLU A 20 6.48 -4.84 -6.00
N GLU A 21 6.13 -4.08 -7.04
CA GLU A 21 4.72 -3.80 -7.36
C GLU A 21 3.86 -5.07 -7.52
N PRO A 22 4.32 -6.16 -8.18
CA PRO A 22 3.53 -7.38 -8.27
C PRO A 22 3.20 -7.98 -6.90
N ILE A 23 4.13 -7.90 -5.95
CA ILE A 23 3.96 -8.37 -4.57
C ILE A 23 2.94 -7.49 -3.83
N LEU A 24 3.07 -6.16 -3.94
CA LEU A 24 2.11 -5.24 -3.32
C LEU A 24 0.68 -5.45 -3.84
N ARG A 25 0.54 -5.70 -5.13
CA ARG A 25 -0.73 -6.03 -5.78
C ARG A 25 -1.33 -7.31 -5.23
N GLU A 26 -0.53 -8.38 -5.13
CA GLU A 26 -0.97 -9.67 -4.60
C GLU A 26 -1.48 -9.51 -3.17
N TRP A 27 -0.72 -8.85 -2.30
CA TRP A 27 -1.15 -8.56 -0.93
C TRP A 27 -2.43 -7.74 -0.85
N TYR A 28 -2.59 -6.76 -1.75
CA TYR A 28 -3.80 -5.95 -1.80
C TYR A 28 -5.02 -6.82 -2.14
N ILE A 29 -4.91 -7.68 -3.16
CA ILE A 29 -5.99 -8.57 -3.60
C ILE A 29 -6.32 -9.59 -2.51
N GLU A 30 -5.33 -10.25 -1.93
CA GLU A 30 -5.53 -11.23 -0.85
C GLU A 30 -6.22 -10.59 0.36
N ARG A 31 -5.79 -9.39 0.76
CA ARG A 31 -6.43 -8.64 1.84
C ARG A 31 -7.87 -8.27 1.47
N PHE A 32 -8.13 -7.85 0.23
CA PHE A 32 -9.48 -7.50 -0.21
C PHE A 32 -10.44 -8.70 -0.10
N LEU A 33 -10.01 -9.87 -0.58
CA LEU A 33 -10.80 -11.11 -0.50
C LEU A 33 -11.01 -11.56 0.95
N THR A 34 -9.96 -11.51 1.78
CA THR A 34 -10.05 -11.82 3.21
C THR A 34 -11.06 -10.92 3.93
N LEU A 35 -11.05 -9.61 3.62
CA LEU A 35 -12.00 -8.65 4.21
C LEU A 35 -13.42 -8.83 3.67
N ARG A 36 -13.57 -9.23 2.40
CA ARG A 36 -14.87 -9.56 1.80
C ARG A 36 -15.57 -10.68 2.55
N ASP A 37 -14.82 -11.71 2.94
CA ASP A 37 -15.37 -12.88 3.63
C ASP A 37 -15.67 -12.62 5.12
N THR A 38 -15.16 -11.51 5.66
CA THR A 38 -15.26 -11.12 7.06
C THR A 38 -15.92 -9.74 7.23
N ALA A 39 -15.12 -8.68 7.37
CA ALA A 39 -15.54 -7.33 7.75
C ALA A 39 -16.53 -6.68 6.77
N PHE A 40 -16.54 -7.06 5.49
CA PHE A 40 -17.48 -6.50 4.53
C PHE A 40 -18.89 -7.06 4.71
N ARG A 41 -19.07 -8.23 5.36
CA ARG A 41 -20.39 -8.81 5.60
C ARG A 41 -21.22 -8.05 6.64
N ASP A 42 -20.60 -7.18 7.46
CA ASP A 42 -21.34 -6.25 8.32
C ASP A 42 -22.16 -5.28 7.44
N PRO A 43 -23.51 -5.21 7.57
CA PRO A 43 -24.34 -4.28 6.81
C PRO A 43 -23.97 -2.79 6.99
N ARG A 44 -23.27 -2.45 8.09
CA ARG A 44 -22.79 -1.09 8.36
C ARG A 44 -21.45 -0.79 7.67
N SER A 45 -20.78 -1.81 7.14
CA SER A 45 -19.54 -1.63 6.39
C SER A 45 -19.81 -0.89 5.09
N TYR A 46 -19.07 0.19 4.83
CA TYR A 46 -19.08 0.87 3.53
C TYR A 46 -18.78 -0.09 2.36
N PHE A 47 -18.05 -1.17 2.65
CA PHE A 47 -17.64 -2.18 1.69
C PHE A 47 -18.65 -3.34 1.56
N ASN A 48 -19.79 -3.29 2.26
CA ASN A 48 -20.82 -4.34 2.18
C ASN A 48 -21.34 -4.60 0.76
N ARG A 49 -21.33 -3.58 -0.09
CA ARG A 49 -21.62 -3.71 -1.53
C ARG A 49 -20.75 -4.71 -2.29
N TYR A 50 -19.57 -5.06 -1.77
CA TYR A 50 -18.70 -6.07 -2.35
C TYR A 50 -18.88 -7.46 -1.73
N ALA A 51 -19.61 -7.59 -0.62
CA ALA A 51 -19.76 -8.85 0.12
C ALA A 51 -20.50 -9.96 -0.65
N LYS A 52 -21.26 -9.58 -1.70
CA LYS A 52 -22.03 -10.51 -2.54
C LYS A 52 -21.34 -10.88 -3.85
N LEU A 53 -20.17 -10.30 -4.15
CA LEU A 53 -19.41 -10.64 -5.34
C LEU A 53 -18.84 -12.06 -5.22
N SER A 54 -18.92 -12.83 -6.30
CA SER A 54 -18.17 -14.09 -6.43
C SER A 54 -16.66 -13.85 -6.31
N ASP A 55 -15.89 -14.90 -6.07
CA ASP A 55 -14.41 -14.81 -5.97
C ASP A 55 -13.79 -14.18 -7.20
N LYS A 56 -14.30 -14.55 -8.37
CA LYS A 56 -13.86 -13.96 -9.64
C LYS A 56 -14.19 -12.48 -9.71
N GLU A 57 -15.44 -12.09 -9.46
CA GLU A 57 -15.85 -10.68 -9.54
C GLU A 57 -15.14 -9.82 -8.50
N ALA A 58 -14.90 -10.35 -7.29
CA ALA A 58 -14.19 -9.65 -6.24
C ALA A 58 -12.71 -9.46 -6.59
N THR A 59 -12.08 -10.47 -7.19
CA THR A 59 -10.69 -10.38 -7.67
C THR A 59 -10.58 -9.37 -8.80
N ASP A 60 -11.47 -9.43 -9.80
CA ASP A 60 -11.49 -8.48 -10.92
C ASP A 60 -11.69 -7.04 -10.40
N ARG A 61 -12.60 -6.85 -9.43
CA ARG A 61 -12.83 -5.55 -8.78
C ARG A 61 -11.63 -5.08 -7.97
N ALA A 62 -10.98 -5.96 -7.21
CA ALA A 62 -9.79 -5.62 -6.44
C ALA A 62 -8.65 -5.19 -7.37
N LEU A 63 -8.48 -5.90 -8.49
CA LEU A 63 -7.49 -5.56 -9.50
C LEU A 63 -7.78 -4.20 -10.14
N GLU A 64 -9.03 -3.91 -10.50
CA GLU A 64 -9.45 -2.60 -11.01
C GLU A 64 -9.12 -1.47 -10.02
N LEU A 65 -9.47 -1.64 -8.73
CA LEU A 65 -9.17 -0.65 -7.69
C LEU A 65 -7.65 -0.50 -7.44
N TRP A 66 -6.90 -1.61 -7.53
CA TRP A 66 -5.44 -1.55 -7.45
C TRP A 66 -4.90 -0.70 -8.60
N THR A 67 -5.20 -1.05 -9.85
CA THR A 67 -4.59 -0.41 -11.03
C THR A 67 -5.01 1.03 -11.22
N THR A 68 -6.27 1.37 -10.94
CA THR A 68 -6.81 2.71 -11.23
C THR A 68 -6.63 3.72 -10.10
N ILE A 69 -6.40 3.25 -8.87
CA ILE A 69 -6.31 4.12 -7.69
C ILE A 69 -4.98 3.92 -6.96
N ASN A 70 -4.73 2.70 -6.48
CA ASN A 70 -3.61 2.48 -5.55
C ASN A 70 -2.26 2.49 -6.25
N LEU A 71 -2.16 1.92 -7.45
CA LEU A 71 -0.96 1.92 -8.26
C LEU A 71 -0.59 3.33 -8.71
N VAL A 72 -1.55 4.07 -9.26
CA VAL A 72 -1.37 5.49 -9.64
C VAL A 72 -0.87 6.29 -8.43
N ASN A 73 -1.49 6.11 -7.27
CA ASN A 73 -1.05 6.80 -6.06
C ASN A 73 0.35 6.34 -5.60
N LEU A 74 0.67 5.05 -5.73
CA LEU A 74 2.00 4.53 -5.43
C LEU A 74 3.05 5.20 -6.31
N GLU A 75 2.86 5.20 -7.62
CA GLU A 75 3.83 5.71 -8.58
C GLU A 75 3.98 7.24 -8.52
N GLU A 76 2.87 7.97 -8.43
CA GLU A 76 2.87 9.43 -8.55
C GLU A 76 3.16 10.13 -7.22
N ASN A 77 2.76 9.54 -6.09
CA ASN A 77 2.76 10.26 -4.80
C ASN A 77 3.60 9.59 -3.72
N ILE A 78 3.61 8.25 -3.62
CA ILE A 78 4.28 7.54 -2.53
C ILE A 78 5.74 7.21 -2.89
N LEU A 79 5.97 6.51 -3.99
CA LEU A 79 7.29 6.08 -4.44
C LEU A 79 8.30 7.24 -4.58
N PRO A 80 7.92 8.44 -5.08
CA PRO A 80 8.83 9.59 -5.15
C PRO A 80 9.32 10.08 -3.78
N THR A 81 8.66 9.69 -2.69
CA THR A 81 9.10 10.01 -1.32
C THR A 81 10.14 9.02 -0.77
N ARG A 82 10.29 7.83 -1.36
CA ARG A 82 11.24 6.79 -0.91
C ARG A 82 12.67 7.31 -0.72
N PRO A 83 13.26 8.10 -1.65
CA PRO A 83 14.61 8.63 -1.48
C PRO A 83 14.76 9.64 -0.35
N ARG A 84 13.68 10.07 0.31
CA ARG A 84 13.72 10.96 1.49
C ARG A 84 13.75 10.19 2.81
N ALA A 85 13.51 8.89 2.80
CA ALA A 85 13.49 8.07 4.01
C ALA A 85 14.88 7.91 4.65
N THR A 86 14.91 7.84 5.99
CA THR A 86 16.12 7.53 6.75
C THR A 86 16.46 6.04 6.66
N LEU A 87 15.44 5.18 6.74
CA LEU A 87 15.53 3.73 6.65
C LEU A 87 14.54 3.22 5.60
N ILE A 88 15.01 2.33 4.72
CA ILE A 88 14.16 1.60 3.78
C ILE A 88 14.22 0.11 4.17
N LEU A 89 13.06 -0.51 4.35
CA LEU A 89 12.92 -1.94 4.60
C LEU A 89 12.22 -2.57 3.39
N LYS A 90 12.96 -3.33 2.58
CA LYS A 90 12.38 -4.04 1.42
C LYS A 90 11.91 -5.42 1.85
N LYS A 91 10.65 -5.73 1.55
CA LYS A 91 9.99 -6.99 1.86
C LYS A 91 9.94 -7.91 0.65
N GLY A 92 10.13 -9.21 0.89
CA GLY A 92 9.80 -10.29 -0.03
C GLY A 92 8.31 -10.59 -0.04
N SER A 93 7.86 -11.53 -0.88
CA SER A 93 6.44 -11.87 -1.07
C SER A 93 5.75 -12.47 0.15
N ASP A 94 6.52 -13.06 1.06
CA ASP A 94 6.08 -13.66 2.32
C ASP A 94 6.03 -12.66 3.50
N HIS A 95 6.15 -11.36 3.19
CA HIS A 95 6.23 -10.27 4.14
C HIS A 95 7.50 -10.24 5.02
N ILE A 96 8.51 -11.05 4.75
CA ILE A 96 9.79 -10.99 5.46
C ILE A 96 10.66 -9.86 4.89
N ILE A 97 11.41 -9.18 5.76
CA ILE A 97 12.38 -8.17 5.31
C ILE A 97 13.57 -8.89 4.69
N GLU A 98 13.88 -8.59 3.43
CA GLU A 98 14.99 -9.19 2.68
C GLU A 98 16.19 -8.24 2.56
N ASP A 99 15.93 -6.92 2.52
CA ASP A 99 16.96 -5.90 2.37
C ASP A 99 16.68 -4.69 3.27
N VAL A 100 17.75 -4.13 3.82
CA VAL A 100 17.72 -3.01 4.76
C VAL A 100 18.71 -1.95 4.32
N GLN A 101 18.22 -0.76 4.00
CA GLN A 101 19.04 0.38 3.59
C GLN A 101 18.90 1.50 4.60
N LEU A 102 20.00 1.82 5.29
CA LEU A 102 20.08 2.95 6.21
C LEU A 102 20.90 4.06 5.58
N ARG A 103 20.35 5.29 5.55
CA ARG A 103 21.06 6.47 5.08
C ARG A 103 22.28 6.72 5.98
N ARG A 104 23.46 6.88 5.37
CA ARG A 104 24.65 7.38 6.09
C ARG A 104 24.49 8.89 6.31
N LEU A 105 24.69 9.31 7.56
CA LEU A 105 24.75 10.72 7.97
C LEU A 105 26.17 11.27 7.79
#